data_AF-A0A1S2LJI1-F1
#
_entry.id   AF-A0A1S2LJI1-F1
#
_cell.length_a   1.000
_cell.length_b   1.000
_cell.length_c   1.000
_cell.angle_alpha   90.00
_cell.angle_beta   90.00
_cell.angle_gamma   90.00
#
_symmetry.space_group_name_H-M   'P 1'
#
loop_
_entity.id
_entity.type
_entity.pdbx_description
1 polymer ?
#
loop_
_entity_poly.entity_id
_entity_poly.type
_entity_poly.pdbx_seq_one_letter_code
_entity_poly.pdbx_strand_id
1 'polypeptide(L)'
;MAAKQLIDDKTIQNEVIKELKIYKALKVKMENKKEQEEEGIDNLFPVLIKSDQIDRENILKVRQIDRALQNSLDVIEKKIIEAKYLHPTERKDIEIYLSLRLKKDKFYEKKRNAINSLATALGII
;
A
#
# COMPACT_ATOMS: atom_id res chain seq x y z
N MET A 1 20.53 19.06 16.94
CA MET A 1 20.68 18.14 15.79
C MET A 1 20.20 16.78 16.26
N ALA A 2 19.00 16.35 15.83
CA ALA A 2 18.45 15.08 16.27
C ALA A 2 19.28 13.94 15.69
N ALA A 3 19.69 13.00 16.54
CA ALA A 3 20.38 11.79 16.15
C ALA A 3 19.54 11.09 15.06
N LYS A 4 20.13 10.87 13.89
CA LYS A 4 19.56 10.02 12.85
C LYS A 4 19.48 8.62 13.45
N GLN A 5 18.33 8.27 14.00
CA GLN A 5 18.04 6.91 14.42
C GLN A 5 18.29 6.05 13.18
N LEU A 6 19.24 5.11 13.25
CA LEU A 6 19.43 4.11 12.22
C LEU A 6 18.20 3.20 12.27
N ILE A 7 17.13 3.61 11.60
CA ILE A 7 15.94 2.78 11.42
C ILE A 7 16.38 1.60 10.55
N ASP A 8 16.19 0.39 11.07
CA ASP A 8 16.49 -0.85 10.35
C ASP A 8 15.62 -0.96 9.08
N ASP A 9 16.24 -1.33 7.95
CA ASP A 9 15.55 -1.53 6.66
C ASP A 9 14.37 -2.49 6.79
N LYS A 10 14.49 -3.50 7.65
CA LYS A 10 13.41 -4.45 7.94
C LYS A 10 12.21 -3.78 8.60
N THR A 11 12.44 -2.81 9.47
CA THR A 11 11.38 -2.03 10.13
C THR A 11 10.64 -1.18 9.11
N ILE A 12 11.37 -0.46 8.24
CA ILE A 12 10.79 0.33 7.14
C ILE A 12 9.94 -0.58 6.25
N GLN A 13 10.50 -1.71 5.83
CA GLN A 13 9.80 -2.67 4.98
C GLN A 13 8.52 -3.19 5.63
N ASN A 14 8.55 -3.55 6.92
CA ASN A 14 7.40 -4.09 7.61
C ASN A 14 6.27 -3.05 7.72
N GLU A 15 6.58 -1.80 8.02
CA GLU A 15 5.56 -0.75 8.16
C GLU A 15 4.91 -0.43 6.82
N VAL A 16 5.70 -0.31 5.74
CA VAL A 16 5.15 -0.13 4.39
C VAL A 16 4.24 -1.30 4.00
N ILE A 17 4.67 -2.55 4.25
CA ILE A 17 3.85 -3.73 3.92
C ILE A 17 2.54 -3.74 4.69
N LYS A 18 2.56 -3.34 5.97
CA LYS A 18 1.38 -3.26 6.81
C LYS A 18 0.38 -2.23 6.28
N GLU A 19 0.85 -1.05 5.90
CA GLU A 19 0.00 -0.01 5.28
C GLU A 19 -0.58 -0.48 3.94
N LEU A 20 0.21 -1.18 3.10
CA LEU A 20 -0.29 -1.77 1.85
C LEU A 20 -1.38 -2.83 2.06
N LYS A 21 -1.27 -3.64 3.12
CA LYS A 21 -2.31 -4.63 3.48
C LYS A 21 -3.61 -3.96 3.92
N ILE A 22 -3.51 -2.94 4.77
CA ILE A 22 -4.66 -2.16 5.25
C ILE A 22 -5.33 -1.44 4.07
N TYR A 23 -4.53 -0.85 3.18
CA TYR A 23 -4.99 -0.17 1.98
C TYR A 23 -5.94 -1.02 1.12
N LYS A 24 -5.67 -2.33 0.94
CA LYS A 24 -6.59 -3.22 0.19
C LYS A 24 -8.00 -3.21 0.76
N ALA A 25 -8.12 -3.32 2.09
CA ALA A 25 -9.42 -3.32 2.75
C ALA A 25 -10.07 -1.92 2.73
N LEU A 26 -9.28 -0.86 2.94
CA LEU A 26 -9.79 0.51 2.90
C LEU A 26 -10.28 0.92 1.52
N LYS A 27 -9.63 0.45 0.45
CA LYS A 27 -10.03 0.72 -0.93
C LYS A 27 -11.40 0.11 -1.23
N VAL A 28 -11.60 -1.16 -0.87
CA VAL A 28 -12.91 -1.82 -0.98
C VAL A 28 -13.95 -1.12 -0.12
N LYS A 29 -13.61 -0.71 1.12
CA LYS A 29 -14.52 0.06 1.98
C LYS A 29 -14.97 1.36 1.30
N MET A 30 -14.05 2.06 0.62
CA MET A 30 -14.33 3.32 -0.07
C MET A 30 -15.24 3.10 -1.29
N GLU A 31 -15.02 2.03 -2.06
CA GLU A 31 -15.89 1.62 -3.18
C GLU A 31 -17.30 1.26 -2.68
N ASN A 32 -17.40 0.39 -1.67
CA ASN A 32 -18.69 0.01 -1.07
C ASN A 32 -19.47 1.20 -0.50
N LYS A 33 -18.77 2.19 0.09
CA LYS A 33 -19.40 3.40 0.61
C LYS A 33 -19.96 4.26 -0.52
N LYS A 34 -19.23 4.37 -1.63
CA LYS A 34 -19.69 5.08 -2.82
C LYS A 34 -20.94 4.42 -3.41
N GLU A 35 -20.97 3.09 -3.53
CA GLU A 35 -22.15 2.34 -3.98
C GLU A 35 -23.37 2.57 -3.07
N GLN A 36 -23.17 2.59 -1.75
CA GLN A 36 -24.22 2.91 -0.78
C GLN A 36 -24.77 4.33 -0.93
N GLU A 37 -23.89 5.32 -1.13
CA GLU A 37 -24.26 6.72 -1.37
C GLU A 37 -25.05 6.88 -2.67
N GLU A 38 -24.66 6.17 -3.74
CA GLU A 38 -25.36 6.18 -5.03
C GLU A 38 -26.78 5.58 -4.95
N GLU A 39 -26.97 4.56 -4.11
CA GLU A 39 -28.27 3.92 -3.88
C GLU A 39 -29.08 4.57 -2.72
N GLY A 40 -28.54 5.60 -2.05
CA GLY A 40 -29.19 6.25 -0.91
C GLY A 40 -29.37 5.33 0.30
N ILE A 41 -28.54 4.30 0.45
CA ILE A 41 -28.62 3.31 1.53
C ILE A 41 -27.63 3.68 2.64
N ASP A 42 -28.16 4.10 3.78
CA ASP A 42 -27.35 4.32 4.99
C ASP A 42 -27.29 3.08 5.87
N ASN A 43 -26.11 2.82 6.44
CA ASN A 43 -25.87 1.73 7.42
C ASN A 43 -26.23 0.32 6.89
N LEU A 44 -25.88 -0.01 5.64
CA LEU A 44 -26.10 -1.34 5.04
C LEU A 44 -25.56 -2.49 5.92
N PHE A 45 -24.48 -2.24 6.65
CA PHE A 45 -23.89 -3.16 7.63
C PHE A 45 -23.85 -2.54 9.04
N PRO A 46 -23.90 -3.35 10.10
CA PRO A 46 -23.73 -2.86 11.47
C PRO A 46 -22.37 -2.17 11.67
N VAL A 47 -22.39 -0.96 12.26
CA VAL A 47 -21.17 -0.21 12.57
C VAL A 47 -20.85 -0.31 14.05
N LEU A 48 -19.82 -1.08 14.38
CA LEU A 48 -19.38 -1.29 15.77
C LEU A 48 -18.55 -0.13 16.33
N ILE A 49 -17.89 0.63 15.45
CA ILE A 49 -17.07 1.79 15.81
C ILE A 49 -17.51 2.94 14.90
N LYS A 50 -18.27 3.88 15.43
CA LYS A 50 -18.70 5.10 14.72
C LYS A 50 -17.75 6.24 15.07
N SER A 51 -16.93 6.65 14.10
CA SER A 51 -16.09 7.84 14.22
C SER A 51 -15.86 8.45 12.83
N ASP A 52 -16.44 9.63 12.62
CA ASP A 52 -16.24 10.41 11.40
C ASP A 52 -14.77 10.76 11.18
N GLN A 53 -14.01 10.89 12.26
CA GLN A 53 -12.57 11.11 12.18
C GLN A 53 -11.88 9.89 11.56
N ILE A 54 -12.16 8.67 12.04
CA ILE A 54 -11.57 7.44 11.51
C ILE A 54 -11.91 7.28 10.02
N ASP A 55 -13.14 7.58 9.63
CA ASP A 55 -13.54 7.50 8.22
C ASP A 55 -12.82 8.52 7.33
N ARG A 56 -12.67 9.76 7.79
CA ARG A 56 -11.88 10.79 7.08
C ARG A 56 -10.41 10.39 6.95
N GLU A 57 -9.81 9.85 8.02
CA GLU A 57 -8.43 9.36 8.02
C GLU A 57 -8.24 8.20 7.04
N ASN A 58 -9.18 7.24 7.01
CA ASN A 58 -9.14 6.12 6.09
C ASN A 58 -9.20 6.56 4.62
N ILE A 59 -10.10 7.50 4.29
CA ILE A 59 -10.18 8.07 2.93
C ILE A 59 -8.87 8.77 2.57
N LEU A 60 -8.29 9.54 3.49
CA LEU A 60 -7.03 10.23 3.25
C LEU A 60 -5.88 9.24 3.02
N LYS A 61 -5.80 8.17 3.83
CA LYS A 61 -4.82 7.09 3.64
C LYS A 61 -4.92 6.47 2.24
N VAL A 62 -6.12 6.10 1.79
CA VAL A 62 -6.32 5.53 0.46
C VAL A 62 -5.82 6.48 -0.63
N ARG A 63 -6.21 7.76 -0.57
CA ARG A 63 -5.81 8.77 -1.57
C ARG A 63 -4.30 9.06 -1.57
N GLN A 64 -3.63 8.97 -0.43
CA GLN A 64 -2.18 9.14 -0.35
C GLN A 64 -1.44 7.90 -0.89
N ILE A 65 -1.88 6.71 -0.54
CA ILE A 65 -1.30 5.46 -1.05
C ILE A 65 -1.51 5.32 -2.55
N ASP A 66 -2.69 5.66 -3.08
CA ASP A 66 -2.94 5.70 -4.52
C ASP A 66 -1.95 6.63 -5.25
N ARG A 67 -1.75 7.85 -4.74
CA ARG A 67 -0.78 8.79 -5.31
C ARG A 67 0.66 8.30 -5.20
N ALA A 68 1.04 7.67 -4.09
CA ALA A 68 2.38 7.11 -3.94
C ALA A 68 2.61 5.99 -4.95
N LEU A 69 1.69 5.02 -5.04
CA LEU A 69 1.76 3.92 -6.00
C LEU A 69 1.82 4.39 -7.47
N GLN A 70 1.18 5.52 -7.79
CA GLN A 70 1.16 6.08 -9.14
C GLN A 70 2.39 6.93 -9.48
N ASN A 71 2.90 7.71 -8.53
CA ASN A 71 3.83 8.80 -8.84
C ASN A 71 5.22 8.64 -8.23
N SER A 72 5.42 7.77 -7.23
CA SER A 72 6.73 7.57 -6.59
C SER A 72 7.47 6.30 -7.04
N LEU A 73 6.85 5.48 -7.89
CA LEU A 73 7.40 4.21 -8.37
C LEU A 73 7.59 4.22 -9.88
N ASP A 74 8.67 3.61 -10.35
CA ASP A 74 8.75 3.27 -11.78
C ASP A 74 7.83 2.10 -12.16
N VAL A 75 7.69 1.85 -13.46
CA VAL A 75 6.78 0.82 -13.98
C VAL A 75 7.10 -0.59 -13.47
N ILE A 76 8.38 -0.92 -13.27
CA ILE A 76 8.82 -2.23 -12.79
C ILE A 76 8.58 -2.34 -11.28
N GLU A 77 8.95 -1.31 -10.54
CA GLU A 77 8.74 -1.18 -9.10
C GLU A 77 7.26 -1.31 -8.74
N LYS A 78 6.40 -0.58 -9.45
CA LYS A 78 4.94 -0.67 -9.31
C LYS A 78 4.44 -2.10 -9.54
N LYS A 79 4.87 -2.75 -10.63
CA LYS A 79 4.50 -4.16 -10.92
C LYS A 79 4.95 -5.12 -9.82
N ILE A 80 6.13 -4.90 -9.23
CA ILE A 80 6.61 -5.71 -8.11
C ILE A 80 5.72 -5.51 -6.88
N ILE A 81 5.37 -4.27 -6.53
CA ILE A 81 4.51 -3.97 -5.38
C ILE A 81 3.11 -4.56 -5.59
N GLU A 82 2.53 -4.38 -6.78
CA GLU A 82 1.22 -4.92 -7.13
C GLU A 82 1.21 -6.45 -7.05
N ALA A 83 2.18 -7.12 -7.68
CA ALA A 83 2.23 -8.59 -7.69
C ALA A 83 2.55 -9.19 -6.32
N LYS A 84 3.37 -8.52 -5.50
CA LYS A 84 3.83 -9.08 -4.22
C LYS A 84 2.88 -8.79 -3.06
N TYR A 85 2.32 -7.59 -3.00
CA TYR A 85 1.64 -7.09 -1.80
C TYR A 85 0.17 -6.75 -2.02
N LEU A 86 -0.22 -6.37 -3.25
CA LEU A 86 -1.61 -5.98 -3.54
C LEU A 86 -2.42 -7.09 -4.20
N HIS A 87 -1.77 -8.08 -4.81
CA HIS A 87 -2.43 -9.22 -5.44
C HIS A 87 -3.32 -9.99 -4.44
N PRO A 88 -4.48 -10.54 -4.87
CA PRO A 88 -5.35 -11.33 -3.99
C PRO A 88 -4.68 -12.59 -3.44
N THR A 89 -3.85 -13.25 -4.27
CA THR A 89 -3.07 -14.42 -3.88
C THR A 89 -1.61 -14.06 -3.62
N GLU A 90 -1.01 -14.68 -2.61
CA GLU A 90 0.42 -14.55 -2.34
C GLU A 90 1.24 -15.20 -3.46
N ARG A 91 2.18 -14.45 -4.04
CA ARG A 91 3.09 -14.93 -5.08
C ARG A 91 4.51 -15.04 -4.55
N LYS A 92 5.22 -16.09 -4.98
CA LYS A 92 6.62 -16.27 -4.61
C LYS A 92 7.50 -15.27 -5.36
N ASP A 93 8.58 -14.82 -4.73
CA ASP A 93 9.51 -13.86 -5.36
C ASP A 93 10.03 -14.39 -6.71
N ILE A 94 10.26 -15.71 -6.81
CA ILE A 94 10.67 -16.40 -8.05
C ILE A 94 9.66 -16.28 -9.18
N GLU A 95 8.38 -16.45 -8.90
CA GLU A 95 7.32 -16.32 -9.91
C GLU A 95 7.26 -14.89 -10.42
N ILE A 96 7.43 -13.91 -9.53
CA ILE A 96 7.39 -12.49 -9.88
C ILE A 96 8.57 -12.12 -10.78
N TYR A 97 9.82 -12.38 -10.37
CA TYR A 97 10.96 -11.95 -11.19
C TYR A 97 11.06 -12.72 -12.52
N LEU A 98 10.60 -13.99 -12.57
CA LEU A 98 10.51 -14.73 -13.83
C LEU A 98 9.45 -14.11 -14.75
N SER A 99 8.26 -13.79 -14.23
CA SER A 99 7.20 -13.15 -15.03
C SER A 99 7.59 -11.78 -15.57
N LEU A 100 8.41 -11.03 -14.82
CA LEU A 100 8.93 -9.73 -15.21
C LEU A 100 10.21 -9.80 -16.04
N ARG A 101 10.73 -11.01 -16.31
CA ARG A 101 12.00 -11.26 -17.02
C ARG A 101 13.19 -10.52 -16.37
N LEU A 102 13.20 -10.47 -15.05
CA LEU A 102 14.26 -9.85 -14.25
C LEU A 102 15.23 -10.89 -13.71
N LYS A 103 16.51 -10.53 -13.67
CA LYS A 103 17.49 -11.24 -12.85
C LYS A 103 17.15 -11.06 -11.37
N LYS A 104 17.46 -12.08 -10.56
CA LYS A 104 17.20 -12.10 -9.11
C LYS A 104 17.71 -10.84 -8.40
N ASP A 105 18.95 -10.44 -8.66
CA ASP A 105 19.56 -9.29 -7.97
C ASP A 105 18.85 -7.98 -8.34
N LYS A 106 18.50 -7.81 -9.62
CA LYS A 106 17.78 -6.63 -10.09
C LYS A 106 16.37 -6.55 -9.50
N PHE A 107 15.71 -7.69 -9.30
CA PHE A 107 14.43 -7.76 -8.61
C PHE A 107 14.54 -7.27 -7.16
N TYR A 108 15.52 -7.76 -6.39
CA TYR A 108 15.68 -7.33 -4.99
C TYR A 108 16.09 -5.87 -4.85
N GLU A 109 16.92 -5.36 -5.78
CA GLU A 109 17.25 -3.94 -5.89
C GLU A 109 15.98 -3.10 -6.11
N LYS A 110 15.19 -3.43 -7.14
CA LYS A 110 13.94 -2.73 -7.46
C LYS A 110 12.92 -2.82 -6.33
N LYS A 111 12.77 -3.99 -5.71
CA LYS A 111 11.88 -4.19 -4.55
C LYS A 111 12.28 -3.28 -3.38
N ARG A 112 13.57 -3.18 -3.06
CA ARG A 112 14.06 -2.31 -1.99
C ARG A 112 13.82 -0.82 -2.31
N ASN A 113 14.13 -0.40 -3.54
CA ASN A 113 13.89 0.97 -3.99
C ASN A 113 12.42 1.36 -3.94
N ALA A 114 11.52 0.46 -4.35
CA ALA A 114 10.10 0.67 -4.29
C ALA A 114 9.61 0.90 -2.85
N ILE A 115 10.05 0.05 -1.91
CA ILE A 115 9.71 0.18 -0.49
C ILE A 115 10.20 1.51 0.08
N ASN A 116 11.43 1.92 -0.22
CA ASN A 116 11.98 3.19 0.27
C ASN A 116 11.26 4.40 -0.33
N SER A 117 10.88 4.34 -1.60
CA SER A 117 10.13 5.40 -2.28
C SER A 117 8.71 5.55 -1.72
N LEU A 118 8.05 4.43 -1.40
CA LEU A 118 6.78 4.45 -0.68
C LEU A 118 6.93 4.97 0.74
N ALA A 119 7.95 4.54 1.49
CA ALA A 119 8.20 5.02 2.84
C ALA A 119 8.39 6.55 2.86
N THR A 120 9.18 7.08 1.92
CA THR A 120 9.41 8.52 1.77
C THR A 120 8.12 9.24 1.39
N ALA A 121 7.40 8.76 0.37
CA ALA A 121 6.18 9.41 -0.13
C ALA A 121 5.04 9.44 0.90
N LEU A 122 5.01 8.46 1.81
CA LEU A 122 4.01 8.34 2.87
C LEU A 122 4.45 8.96 4.20
N GLY A 123 5.66 9.54 4.27
CA GLY A 123 6.19 10.16 5.48
C GLY A 123 6.52 9.19 6.61
N ILE A 124 6.87 7.93 6.28
CA ILE A 124 7.33 6.91 7.24
C ILE A 124 8.79 7.17 7.64
N ILE A 125 9.57 7.82 6.76
CA ILE A 125 10.98 8.21 6.97
C ILE A 125 11.23 9.65 6.53
#